data_AF-A0A0N0ZWP0-F1
#
_entry.id   AF-A0A0N0ZWP0-F1
#
_cell.length_a   1.000
_cell.length_b   1.000
_cell.length_c   1.000
_cell.angle_alpha   90.00
_cell.angle_beta   90.00
_cell.angle_gamma   90.00
#
_symmetry.space_group_name_H-M   'P 1'
#
loop_
_entity.id
_entity.type
_entity.pdbx_description
1 polymer ?
#
loop_
_entity_poly.entity_id
_entity_poly.type
_entity_poly.pdbx_seq_one_letter_code
_entity_poly.pdbx_strand_id
1 'polypeptide(L)'
;MIDTQIVQEIIEREINSDFEMSNYYDTDKYIIIFWKHKNYYADDERGQIVGPGPIIFDKQTKEYRLLGSAEWFYGDYADALPQTEENEQYRKDYNYIMGLLDSEENDIAYTELLIENIKEKIVMREFANYEDIDFLSILTGARRYVTPFDPQSYGENYHDAVILTFDNTEAQKKLAEIWESINFKHEIISSTELLLWKIKK
;
A
#
# COMPACT_ATOMS: atom_id res chain seq x y z
N MET A 1 18.29 14.96 -18.33
CA MET A 1 17.48 14.15 -19.24
C MET A 1 17.53 12.73 -18.72
N ILE A 2 16.37 12.15 -18.42
CA ILE A 2 16.28 10.77 -17.95
C ILE A 2 16.56 9.80 -19.10
N ASP A 3 17.11 8.65 -18.76
CA ASP A 3 17.22 7.52 -19.67
C ASP A 3 16.03 6.59 -19.42
N THR A 4 15.02 6.71 -20.28
CA THR A 4 13.77 5.95 -20.12
C THR A 4 13.98 4.45 -20.29
N GLN A 5 15.04 4.02 -21.00
CA GLN A 5 15.35 2.60 -21.15
C GLN A 5 15.88 2.04 -19.84
N ILE A 6 16.83 2.72 -19.19
CA ILE A 6 17.34 2.33 -17.87
C ILE A 6 16.21 2.29 -16.83
N VAL A 7 15.34 3.30 -16.83
CA VAL A 7 14.19 3.36 -15.92
C VAL A 7 13.28 2.15 -16.12
N GLN A 8 12.94 1.82 -17.36
CA GLN A 8 12.10 0.67 -17.66
C GLN A 8 12.78 -0.64 -17.25
N GLU A 9 14.09 -0.80 -17.49
CA GLU A 9 14.85 -1.97 -17.04
C GLU A 9 14.84 -2.14 -15.52
N ILE A 10 14.88 -1.04 -14.74
CA ILE A 10 14.75 -1.09 -13.27
C ILE A 10 13.33 -1.54 -12.88
N ILE A 11 12.29 -0.99 -13.52
CA ILE A 11 10.90 -1.39 -13.25
C ILE A 11 10.72 -2.88 -13.51
N GLU A 12 11.18 -3.38 -14.65
CA GLU A 12 11.01 -4.79 -15.02
C GLU A 12 11.77 -5.73 -14.09
N ARG A 13 12.96 -5.31 -13.63
CA ARG A 13 13.83 -6.12 -12.76
C ARG A 13 13.38 -6.15 -11.31
N GLU A 14 13.02 -4.99 -10.75
CA GLU A 14 12.76 -4.84 -9.31
C GLU A 14 11.27 -4.92 -8.96
N ILE A 15 10.39 -4.62 -9.93
CA ILE A 15 8.94 -4.54 -9.74
C ILE A 15 8.29 -5.69 -10.52
N ASN A 16 7.98 -5.49 -11.82
CA ASN A 16 7.47 -6.50 -12.73
C ASN A 16 7.38 -5.94 -14.17
N SER A 17 7.41 -6.81 -15.18
CA SER A 17 7.21 -6.46 -16.60
C SER A 17 5.86 -5.86 -16.96
N ASP A 18 4.85 -6.00 -16.11
CA ASP A 18 3.50 -5.46 -16.35
C ASP A 18 3.37 -3.96 -16.03
N PHE A 19 4.45 -3.36 -15.52
CA PHE A 19 4.51 -1.94 -15.19
C PHE A 19 5.29 -1.12 -16.22
N GLU A 20 4.95 0.16 -16.30
CA GLU A 20 5.60 1.14 -17.17
C GLU A 20 5.79 2.46 -16.45
N MET A 21 6.75 3.25 -16.95
CA MET A 21 6.92 4.62 -16.53
C MET A 21 5.63 5.44 -16.81
N SER A 22 5.17 6.18 -15.81
CA SER A 22 3.93 6.98 -15.87
C SER A 22 4.23 8.47 -16.06
N ASN A 23 4.90 9.06 -15.09
CA ASN A 23 5.17 10.49 -15.01
C ASN A 23 6.44 10.73 -14.21
N TYR A 24 7.00 11.92 -14.32
CA TYR A 24 8.16 12.31 -13.52
C TYR A 24 8.11 13.77 -13.11
N TYR A 25 8.77 14.09 -12.00
CA TYR A 25 8.97 15.43 -11.51
C TYR A 25 10.45 15.74 -11.50
N ASP A 26 10.81 16.81 -12.20
CA ASP A 26 12.18 17.28 -12.29
C ASP A 26 12.39 18.37 -11.23
N THR A 27 13.25 18.11 -10.25
CA THR A 27 13.56 19.00 -9.13
C THR A 27 15.03 19.44 -9.20
N ASP A 28 15.47 20.40 -8.40
CA ASP A 28 16.88 20.86 -8.48
C ASP A 28 17.89 19.74 -8.22
N LYS A 29 17.57 18.82 -7.29
CA LYS A 29 18.48 17.76 -6.86
C LYS A 29 18.18 16.40 -7.52
N TYR A 30 16.91 16.12 -7.80
CA TYR A 30 16.45 14.79 -8.18
C TYR A 30 15.55 14.84 -9.42
N ILE A 31 15.43 13.71 -10.10
CA ILE A 31 14.27 13.45 -10.96
C ILE A 31 13.50 12.29 -10.32
N ILE A 32 12.26 12.54 -9.91
CA ILE A 32 11.38 11.58 -9.27
C ILE A 32 10.52 10.95 -10.34
N ILE A 33 10.60 9.64 -10.50
CA ILE A 33 10.01 8.92 -11.63
C ILE A 33 9.00 7.91 -11.09
N PHE A 34 7.75 8.14 -11.44
CA PHE A 34 6.61 7.31 -11.08
C PHE A 34 6.32 6.30 -12.18
N TRP A 35 5.75 5.19 -11.77
CA TRP A 35 5.41 4.06 -12.62
C TRP A 35 3.98 3.61 -12.29
N LYS A 36 3.35 2.91 -13.24
CA LYS A 36 1.98 2.41 -13.11
C LYS A 36 1.84 1.09 -13.85
N HIS A 37 0.78 0.35 -13.53
CA HIS A 37 0.45 -0.84 -14.30
C HIS A 37 -0.05 -0.46 -15.70
N LYS A 38 0.40 -1.19 -16.74
CA LYS A 38 0.09 -0.88 -18.15
C LYS A 38 -1.41 -0.85 -18.48
N ASN A 39 -2.17 -1.72 -17.82
CA ASN A 39 -3.60 -1.91 -18.13
C ASN A 39 -4.56 -1.15 -17.21
N TYR A 40 -4.08 -0.48 -16.15
CA TYR A 40 -4.95 0.03 -15.09
C TYR A 40 -4.66 1.50 -14.73
N TYR A 41 -5.71 2.25 -14.39
CA TYR A 41 -5.65 3.70 -14.17
C TYR A 41 -5.47 4.00 -12.68
N ALA A 42 -4.25 4.41 -12.30
CA ALA A 42 -3.84 4.94 -10.99
C ALA A 42 -3.94 3.97 -9.81
N ASP A 43 -2.81 3.70 -9.13
CA ASP A 43 -2.67 2.87 -7.91
C ASP A 43 -3.50 1.56 -7.86
N ASP A 44 -3.87 1.07 -9.04
CA ASP A 44 -4.58 -0.17 -9.27
C ASP A 44 -3.54 -1.28 -9.30
N GLU A 45 -3.06 -1.62 -8.10
CA GLU A 45 -2.15 -2.71 -7.81
C GLU A 45 -2.79 -4.08 -8.04
N ARG A 46 -3.16 -4.37 -9.27
CA ARG A 46 -3.13 -5.76 -9.75
C ARG A 46 -1.71 -6.31 -9.94
N GLY A 47 -0.69 -5.60 -9.46
CA GLY A 47 0.67 -6.13 -9.37
C GLY A 47 1.11 -6.65 -8.00
N GLN A 48 0.28 -6.55 -6.94
CA GLN A 48 0.58 -7.18 -5.64
C GLN A 48 1.91 -6.74 -4.98
N ILE A 49 2.32 -5.47 -5.06
CA ILE A 49 3.67 -5.08 -4.58
C ILE A 49 3.65 -4.07 -3.46
N VAL A 50 4.13 -4.52 -2.32
CA VAL A 50 4.43 -3.71 -1.14
C VAL A 50 5.88 -3.29 -1.22
N GLY A 51 6.16 -2.03 -0.94
CA GLY A 51 7.52 -1.61 -0.61
C GLY A 51 8.32 -0.89 -1.69
N PRO A 52 8.00 -0.83 -2.99
CA PRO A 52 8.69 0.04 -3.93
C PRO A 52 7.98 1.39 -4.07
N GLY A 53 8.69 2.47 -3.75
CA GLY A 53 8.31 3.84 -4.06
C GLY A 53 8.72 4.25 -5.49
N PRO A 54 8.78 5.56 -5.77
CA PRO A 54 9.26 6.04 -7.06
C PRO A 54 10.74 5.70 -7.27
N ILE A 55 11.16 5.68 -8.54
CA ILE A 55 12.57 5.65 -8.90
C ILE A 55 13.12 7.07 -8.82
N ILE A 56 14.24 7.25 -8.13
CA ILE A 56 14.95 8.52 -8.06
C ILE A 56 16.18 8.46 -8.94
N PHE A 57 16.36 9.49 -9.76
CA PHE A 57 17.64 9.81 -10.38
C PHE A 57 18.32 10.96 -9.62
N ASP A 58 19.45 10.69 -8.99
CA ASP A 58 20.27 11.70 -8.33
C ASP A 58 21.12 12.45 -9.38
N LYS A 59 20.90 13.77 -9.51
CA LYS A 59 21.59 14.58 -10.52
C LYS A 59 23.07 14.82 -10.21
N GLN A 60 23.48 14.71 -8.95
CA GLN A 60 24.87 14.88 -8.52
C GLN A 60 25.66 13.60 -8.77
N THR A 61 25.14 12.44 -8.35
CA THR A 61 25.84 11.15 -8.51
C THR A 61 25.60 10.49 -9.86
N LYS A 62 24.54 10.88 -10.58
CA LYS A 62 24.07 10.27 -11.84
C LYS A 62 23.59 8.83 -11.67
N GLU A 63 23.10 8.48 -10.49
CA GLU A 63 22.64 7.13 -10.17
C GLU A 63 21.11 7.05 -10.12
N TYR A 64 20.58 5.90 -10.52
CA TYR A 64 19.17 5.56 -10.34
C TYR A 64 19.00 4.64 -9.13
N ARG A 65 17.98 4.89 -8.33
CA ARG A 65 17.62 4.06 -7.19
C ARG A 65 16.11 3.94 -7.07
N LEU A 66 15.62 2.72 -6.92
CA LEU A 66 14.25 2.47 -6.49
C LEU A 66 14.16 2.73 -4.99
N LEU A 67 13.28 3.63 -4.56
CA LEU A 67 13.07 3.88 -3.13
C LEU A 67 12.19 2.81 -2.50
N GLY A 68 12.34 2.63 -1.19
CA GLY A 68 11.33 1.98 -0.38
C GLY A 68 10.04 2.80 -0.27
N SER A 69 8.89 2.16 -0.01
CA SER A 69 7.59 2.84 0.18
C SER A 69 7.64 3.87 1.29
N ALA A 70 8.34 3.58 2.40
CA ALA A 70 8.57 4.53 3.48
C ALA A 70 9.67 5.56 3.15
N GLU A 71 10.67 5.18 2.34
CA GLU A 71 11.87 6.01 2.12
C GLU A 71 11.58 7.31 1.39
N TRP A 72 10.55 7.35 0.54
CA TRP A 72 10.21 8.59 -0.16
C TRP A 72 9.48 9.61 0.74
N PHE A 73 8.89 9.16 1.85
CA PHE A 73 8.25 10.02 2.86
C PHE A 73 9.23 10.64 3.85
N TYR A 74 10.47 10.16 3.87
CA TYR A 74 11.50 10.62 4.80
C TYR A 74 12.72 11.17 4.04
N GLY A 75 13.39 12.17 4.62
CA GLY A 75 14.56 12.80 4.01
C GLY A 75 14.20 13.88 2.98
N ASP A 76 15.20 14.29 2.21
CA ASP A 76 15.09 15.43 1.30
C ASP A 76 14.29 15.16 0.01
N TYR A 77 13.90 13.90 -0.24
CA TYR A 77 13.00 13.52 -1.32
C TYR A 77 11.57 14.01 -1.08
N ALA A 78 11.09 13.96 0.17
CA ALA A 78 9.74 14.37 0.56
C ALA A 78 9.51 15.88 0.35
N ASP A 79 10.55 16.68 0.57
CA ASP A 79 10.56 18.12 0.35
C ASP A 79 10.63 18.50 -1.14
N ALA A 80 11.05 17.56 -2.00
CA ALA A 80 11.22 17.79 -3.42
C ALA A 80 9.90 17.65 -4.22
N LEU A 81 8.85 17.11 -3.61
CA LEU A 81 7.52 16.99 -4.24
C LEU A 81 6.66 18.24 -4.02
N PRO A 82 5.69 18.52 -4.91
CA PRO A 82 4.75 19.60 -4.72
C PRO A 82 4.02 19.47 -3.38
N GLN A 83 4.05 20.53 -2.58
CA GLN A 83 3.28 20.66 -1.34
C GLN A 83 1.82 20.95 -1.70
N THR A 84 1.08 19.91 -2.07
CA THR A 84 -0.38 19.97 -2.25
C THR A 84 -1.06 19.63 -0.92
N GLU A 85 -2.27 20.15 -0.72
CA GLU A 85 -3.10 19.79 0.45
C GLU A 85 -3.29 18.27 0.57
N GLU A 86 -3.42 17.58 -0.58
CA GLU A 86 -3.54 16.12 -0.65
C GLU A 86 -2.27 15.40 -0.13
N ASN A 87 -1.08 15.83 -0.56
CA ASN A 87 0.18 15.23 -0.14
C ASN A 87 0.47 15.50 1.35
N GLU A 88 0.12 16.68 1.84
CA GLU A 88 0.22 17.02 3.26
C GLU A 88 -0.72 16.17 4.11
N GLN A 89 -1.98 16.03 3.69
CA GLN A 89 -2.96 15.20 4.38
C GLN A 89 -2.55 13.73 4.39
N TYR A 90 -2.09 13.19 3.26
CA TYR A 90 -1.58 11.83 3.18
C TYR A 90 -0.42 11.60 4.16
N ARG A 91 0.57 12.50 4.21
CA ARG A 91 1.71 12.39 5.15
C ARG A 91 1.26 12.41 6.60
N LYS A 92 0.27 13.25 6.93
CA LYS A 92 -0.33 13.30 8.27
C LYS A 92 -0.98 11.96 8.61
N ASP A 93 -1.76 11.39 7.71
CA ASP A 93 -2.44 10.10 7.88
C ASP A 93 -1.43 8.96 8.08
N TYR A 94 -0.42 8.89 7.20
CA TYR A 94 0.65 7.91 7.29
C TYR A 94 1.41 7.99 8.62
N ASN A 95 1.85 9.18 9.02
CA ASN A 95 2.59 9.37 10.26
C ASN A 95 1.74 9.02 11.49
N TYR A 96 0.45 9.32 11.46
CA TYR A 96 -0.48 8.91 12.52
C TYR A 96 -0.56 7.38 12.60
N ILE A 97 -0.82 6.70 11.48
CA ILE A 97 -0.92 5.23 11.43
C ILE A 97 0.37 4.57 11.90
N MET A 98 1.53 5.01 11.40
CA MET A 98 2.82 4.47 11.84
C MET A 98 3.09 4.76 13.32
N GLY A 99 2.65 5.92 13.83
CA GLY A 99 2.74 6.25 15.25
C GLY A 99 1.98 5.27 16.15
N LEU A 100 0.89 4.65 15.67
CA LEU A 100 0.14 3.63 16.42
C LEU A 100 0.94 2.33 16.63
N LEU A 101 1.98 2.08 15.83
CA LEU A 101 2.85 0.91 16.05
C LEU A 101 3.75 1.10 17.28
N ASP A 102 4.18 2.34 17.52
CA ASP A 102 5.13 2.74 18.54
C ASP A 102 4.48 3.29 19.83
N SER A 103 3.20 3.68 19.77
CA SER A 103 2.47 4.35 20.87
C SER A 103 1.12 3.70 21.18
N GLU A 104 0.71 3.75 22.45
CA GLU A 104 -0.64 3.36 22.90
C GLU A 104 -1.67 4.51 22.79
N GLU A 105 -1.24 5.74 22.47
CA GLU A 105 -2.15 6.87 22.30
C GLU A 105 -2.87 6.79 20.95
N ASN A 106 -4.18 6.52 21.00
CA ASN A 106 -5.07 6.45 19.85
C ASN A 106 -6.12 7.58 19.93
N ASP A 107 -6.11 8.49 18.96
CA ASP A 107 -7.25 9.37 18.68
C ASP A 107 -8.36 8.57 17.99
N ILE A 108 -9.31 8.08 18.77
CA ILE A 108 -10.41 7.22 18.30
C ILE A 108 -11.17 7.87 17.13
N ALA A 109 -11.47 9.16 17.22
CA ALA A 109 -12.24 9.85 16.19
C ALA A 109 -11.47 9.94 14.87
N TYR A 110 -10.15 10.16 14.95
CA TYR A 110 -9.30 10.17 13.76
C TYR A 110 -9.11 8.79 13.16
N THR A 111 -8.96 7.75 13.99
CA THR A 111 -8.90 6.35 13.54
C THR A 111 -10.17 5.97 12.77
N GLU A 112 -11.35 6.29 13.30
CA GLU A 112 -12.63 6.00 12.62
C GLU A 112 -12.74 6.73 11.28
N LEU A 113 -12.34 8.00 11.21
CA LEU A 113 -12.30 8.77 9.96
C LEU A 113 -11.40 8.11 8.90
N LEU A 114 -10.21 7.65 9.29
CA LEU A 114 -9.27 6.99 8.37
C LEU A 114 -9.82 5.66 7.86
N ILE A 115 -10.45 4.87 8.72
CA ILE A 115 -11.10 3.61 8.33
C ILE A 115 -12.16 3.88 7.25
N GLU A 116 -13.03 4.87 7.45
CA GLU A 116 -14.06 5.21 6.45
C GLU A 116 -13.46 5.71 5.13
N ASN A 117 -12.43 6.57 5.18
CA ASN A 117 -11.75 7.04 3.98
C ASN A 117 -11.12 5.88 3.17
N ILE A 118 -10.51 4.91 3.86
CA ILE A 118 -9.94 3.72 3.20
C ILE A 118 -11.05 2.87 2.60
N LYS A 119 -12.15 2.62 3.34
CA LYS A 119 -13.31 1.87 2.84
C LYS A 119 -13.90 2.50 1.57
N GLU A 120 -14.10 3.81 1.55
CA GLU A 120 -14.62 4.54 0.38
C GLU A 120 -13.71 4.35 -0.84
N LYS A 121 -12.40 4.44 -0.65
CA LYS A 121 -11.41 4.19 -1.70
C LYS A 121 -11.47 2.75 -2.21
N ILE A 122 -11.54 1.76 -1.32
CA ILE A 122 -11.68 0.34 -1.70
C ILE A 122 -12.96 0.12 -2.52
N VAL A 123 -14.09 0.66 -2.06
CA VAL A 123 -15.38 0.51 -2.75
C VAL A 123 -15.36 1.19 -4.13
N MET A 124 -14.80 2.40 -4.21
CA MET A 124 -14.65 3.12 -5.47
C MET A 124 -13.78 2.36 -6.48
N ARG A 125 -12.69 1.77 -6.01
CA ARG A 125 -11.77 0.96 -6.82
C ARG A 125 -12.29 -0.45 -7.10
N GLU A 126 -13.29 -0.89 -6.34
CA GLU A 126 -13.78 -2.26 -6.25
C GLU A 126 -12.72 -3.30 -5.79
N PHE A 127 -11.54 -2.93 -5.33
CA PHE A 127 -10.55 -3.86 -4.78
C PHE A 127 -9.78 -3.19 -3.63
N ALA A 128 -9.21 -4.00 -2.75
CA ALA A 128 -8.33 -3.54 -1.68
C ALA A 128 -6.88 -3.84 -2.06
N ASN A 129 -6.03 -2.81 -2.03
CA ASN A 129 -4.59 -3.01 -2.21
C ASN A 129 -3.96 -3.44 -0.88
N TYR A 130 -2.66 -3.76 -0.91
CA TYR A 130 -1.99 -4.20 0.30
C TYR A 130 -1.92 -3.09 1.36
N GLU A 131 -1.70 -1.84 0.95
CA GLU A 131 -1.63 -0.71 1.88
C GLU A 131 -2.95 -0.52 2.63
N ASP A 132 -4.09 -0.64 1.95
CA ASP A 132 -5.42 -0.62 2.55
C ASP A 132 -5.52 -1.69 3.64
N ILE A 133 -5.09 -2.92 3.33
CA ILE A 133 -5.10 -4.05 4.27
C ILE A 133 -4.17 -3.77 5.45
N ASP A 134 -2.98 -3.23 5.19
CA ASP A 134 -1.97 -2.95 6.22
C ASP A 134 -2.44 -1.84 7.16
N PHE A 135 -2.91 -0.72 6.61
CA PHE A 135 -3.43 0.40 7.39
C PHE A 135 -4.66 0.01 8.18
N LEU A 136 -5.62 -0.71 7.58
CA LEU A 136 -6.78 -1.21 8.34
C LEU A 136 -6.38 -2.19 9.43
N SER A 137 -5.34 -3.02 9.21
CA SER A 137 -4.81 -3.89 10.26
C SER A 137 -4.24 -3.08 11.42
N ILE A 138 -3.42 -2.07 11.14
CA ILE A 138 -2.83 -1.19 12.17
C ILE A 138 -3.93 -0.41 12.92
N LEU A 139 -4.87 0.18 12.18
CA LEU A 139 -5.99 0.97 12.72
C LEU A 139 -6.94 0.13 13.60
N THR A 140 -7.03 -1.17 13.35
CA THR A 140 -7.80 -2.10 14.19
C THR A 140 -7.02 -2.63 15.40
N GLY A 141 -5.74 -2.28 15.52
CA GLY A 141 -4.85 -2.69 16.61
C GLY A 141 -4.16 -4.03 16.39
N ALA A 142 -4.02 -4.47 15.14
CA ALA A 142 -3.28 -5.68 14.80
C ALA A 142 -1.80 -5.38 14.54
N ARG A 143 -0.90 -6.18 15.13
CA ARG A 143 0.49 -6.27 14.66
C ARG A 143 0.62 -7.42 13.66
N ARG A 144 0.76 -7.07 12.39
CA ARG A 144 0.68 -8.03 11.28
C ARG A 144 2.00 -8.78 11.04
N TYR A 145 1.90 -10.08 10.82
CA TYR A 145 2.87 -10.84 10.02
C TYR A 145 2.20 -11.30 8.74
N VAL A 146 2.69 -10.82 7.59
CA VAL A 146 2.20 -11.30 6.29
C VAL A 146 2.89 -12.61 6.02
N THR A 147 2.11 -13.68 5.98
CA THR A 147 2.61 -14.94 5.45
C THR A 147 2.17 -14.99 3.99
N PRO A 148 3.07 -15.26 3.02
CA PRO A 148 2.68 -15.42 1.63
C PRO A 148 1.57 -16.47 1.53
N PHE A 149 0.42 -16.07 1.01
CA PHE A 149 -0.69 -17.00 0.74
C PHE A 149 -0.33 -17.82 -0.50
N ASP A 150 -0.33 -19.16 -0.39
CA ASP A 150 -0.24 -20.04 -1.54
C ASP A 150 -1.66 -20.45 -1.98
N PRO A 151 -2.19 -19.87 -3.08
CA PRO A 151 -3.54 -20.15 -3.54
C PRO A 151 -3.74 -21.63 -3.93
N GLN A 152 -2.67 -22.39 -4.23
CA GLN A 152 -2.79 -23.80 -4.59
C GLN A 152 -3.26 -24.69 -3.44
N SER A 153 -3.09 -24.23 -2.20
CA SER A 153 -3.42 -25.02 -1.00
C SER A 153 -4.91 -25.03 -0.65
N TYR A 154 -5.72 -24.10 -1.19
CA TYR A 154 -7.09 -23.86 -0.71
C TYR A 154 -8.22 -24.09 -1.73
N GLY A 155 -7.92 -24.26 -3.02
CA GLY A 155 -8.93 -24.65 -4.03
C GLY A 155 -9.92 -23.54 -4.43
N GLU A 156 -9.97 -23.26 -5.74
CA GLU A 156 -10.83 -22.30 -6.46
C GLU A 156 -10.67 -20.78 -6.19
N ASN A 157 -10.31 -20.05 -7.25
CA ASN A 157 -10.60 -18.63 -7.55
C ASN A 157 -10.45 -17.57 -6.45
N TYR A 158 -9.48 -17.73 -5.55
CA TYR A 158 -9.00 -16.68 -4.65
C TYR A 158 -8.23 -15.60 -5.42
N HIS A 159 -8.93 -14.72 -6.14
CA HIS A 159 -8.36 -13.44 -6.53
C HIS A 159 -8.29 -12.56 -5.27
N ASP A 160 -7.12 -11.95 -5.05
CA ASP A 160 -6.88 -10.95 -3.99
C ASP A 160 -7.08 -11.48 -2.55
N ALA A 161 -6.80 -12.78 -2.34
CA ALA A 161 -6.87 -13.37 -1.01
C ALA A 161 -5.59 -13.13 -0.21
N VAL A 162 -5.75 -12.78 1.06
CA VAL A 162 -4.65 -12.59 2.00
C VAL A 162 -4.96 -13.28 3.32
N ILE A 163 -3.97 -13.96 3.89
CA ILE A 163 -4.02 -14.43 5.28
C ILE A 163 -3.25 -13.43 6.13
N LEU A 164 -3.91 -12.97 7.17
CA LEU A 164 -3.38 -12.07 8.17
C LEU A 164 -3.24 -12.81 9.49
N THR A 165 -2.08 -12.67 10.13
CA THR A 165 -1.85 -13.19 11.48
C THR A 165 -1.99 -12.06 12.49
N PHE A 166 -2.74 -12.30 13.57
CA PHE A 166 -3.04 -11.38 14.65
C PHE A 166 -2.53 -11.96 15.97
N ASP A 167 -2.00 -11.08 16.80
CA ASP A 167 -1.76 -11.32 18.23
C ASP A 167 -2.98 -11.00 19.10
N ASN A 168 -3.99 -10.32 18.53
CA ASN A 168 -5.17 -9.82 19.21
C ASN A 168 -6.49 -10.24 18.50
N THR A 169 -7.28 -11.08 19.15
CA THR A 169 -8.60 -11.53 18.65
C THR A 169 -9.63 -10.40 18.51
N GLU A 170 -9.50 -9.30 19.25
CA GLU A 170 -10.39 -8.14 19.11
C GLU A 170 -10.10 -7.39 17.81
N ALA A 171 -8.82 -7.19 17.49
CA ALA A 171 -8.39 -6.58 16.23
C ALA A 171 -8.83 -7.44 15.03
N GLN A 172 -8.69 -8.75 15.13
CA GLN A 172 -9.16 -9.72 14.13
C GLN A 172 -10.66 -9.53 13.82
N LYS A 173 -11.50 -9.41 14.85
CA LYS A 173 -12.95 -9.22 14.69
C LYS A 173 -13.29 -7.86 14.07
N LYS A 174 -12.64 -6.78 14.53
CA LYS A 174 -12.85 -5.44 13.97
C LYS A 174 -12.52 -5.40 12.48
N LEU A 175 -11.41 -6.03 12.06
CA LEU A 175 -11.05 -6.06 10.64
C LEU A 175 -12.05 -6.90 9.82
N ALA A 176 -12.51 -8.03 10.37
CA ALA A 176 -13.55 -8.85 9.72
C ALA A 176 -14.87 -8.08 9.51
N GLU A 177 -15.29 -7.31 10.51
CA GLU A 177 -16.48 -6.44 10.45
C GLU A 177 -16.33 -5.33 9.38
N ILE A 178 -15.15 -4.69 9.32
CA ILE A 178 -14.83 -3.70 8.27
C ILE A 178 -14.94 -4.37 6.89
N TRP A 179 -14.36 -5.55 6.73
CA TRP A 179 -14.34 -6.27 5.45
C TRP A 179 -15.74 -6.69 4.98
N GLU A 180 -16.59 -7.12 5.91
CA GLU A 180 -17.99 -7.43 5.62
C GLU A 180 -18.77 -6.18 5.21
N SER A 181 -18.51 -5.03 5.85
CA SER A 181 -19.22 -3.78 5.59
C SER A 181 -19.02 -3.23 4.16
N ILE A 182 -17.92 -3.61 3.50
CA ILE A 182 -17.62 -3.25 2.10
C ILE A 182 -18.04 -4.34 1.10
N ASN A 183 -18.83 -5.34 1.54
CA ASN A 183 -19.29 -6.50 0.76
C ASN A 183 -18.18 -7.44 0.29
N PHE A 184 -17.06 -7.48 1.00
CA PHE A 184 -16.01 -8.47 0.75
C PHE A 184 -16.22 -9.67 1.69
N LYS A 185 -15.47 -10.76 1.49
CA LYS A 185 -15.60 -12.00 2.26
C LYS A 185 -14.41 -12.24 3.15
N HIS A 186 -14.66 -12.88 4.29
CA HIS A 186 -13.65 -13.26 5.24
C HIS A 186 -13.95 -14.64 5.83
N GLU A 187 -12.91 -15.27 6.39
CA GLU A 187 -13.00 -16.53 7.12
C GLU A 187 -12.00 -16.48 8.28
N ILE A 188 -12.49 -16.75 9.49
CA ILE A 188 -11.63 -16.92 10.67
C ILE A 188 -11.08 -18.34 10.62
N ILE A 189 -9.81 -18.48 10.20
CA ILE A 189 -9.13 -19.79 10.10
C ILE A 189 -8.81 -20.29 11.51
N SER A 190 -8.31 -19.41 12.37
CA SER A 190 -7.92 -19.72 13.75
C SER A 190 -8.06 -18.50 14.66
N SER A 191 -7.77 -18.65 15.95
CA SER A 191 -7.75 -17.52 16.90
C SER A 191 -6.75 -16.44 16.53
N THR A 192 -5.82 -16.72 15.62
CA THR A 192 -4.77 -15.81 15.19
C THR A 192 -4.79 -15.54 13.69
N GLU A 193 -5.60 -16.24 12.89
CA GLU A 193 -5.55 -16.12 11.42
C GLU A 193 -6.89 -15.72 10.83
N LEU A 194 -6.88 -14.70 9.98
CA LEU A 194 -8.03 -14.24 9.20
C LEU A 194 -7.69 -14.31 7.71
N LEU A 195 -8.50 -15.02 6.95
CA LEU A 195 -8.51 -14.98 5.50
C LEU A 195 -9.45 -13.87 5.05
N LEU A 196 -8.97 -12.99 4.17
CA LEU A 196 -9.75 -11.93 3.54
C LEU A 196 -9.70 -12.11 2.02
N TRP A 197 -10.84 -11.98 1.32
CA TRP A 197 -10.88 -12.04 -0.14
C TRP A 197 -12.08 -11.29 -0.73
N LYS A 198 -12.04 -11.06 -2.05
CA LYS A 198 -13.18 -10.56 -2.82
C LYS A 198 -13.79 -11.71 -3.64
N ILE A 199 -15.12 -11.79 -3.70
CA ILE A 199 -15.77 -12.67 -4.69
C ILE A 199 -15.67 -12.01 -6.06
N LYS A 200 -15.08 -12.70 -7.03
CA LYS A 200 -15.10 -12.29 -8.44
C LYS A 200 -16.55 -12.31 -8.93
N LYS A 201 -17.07 -11.15 -9.35
CA LYS A 201 -18.36 -11.06 -10.05
C LYS A 201 -18.24 -11.63 -11.46
#